data_AF-A0A3Q1BZ82-F1
#
_entry.id   AF-A0A3Q1BZ82-F1
#
_cell.length_a   1.000
_cell.length_b   1.000
_cell.length_c   1.000
_cell.angle_alpha   90.00
_cell.angle_beta   90.00
_cell.angle_gamma   90.00
#
_symmetry.space_group_name_H-M   'P 1'
#
loop_
_entity.id
_entity.type
_entity.pdbx_description
1 polymer ?
#
loop_
_entity_poly.entity_id
_entity_poly.type
_entity_poly.pdbx_seq_one_letter_code
_entity_poly.pdbx_strand_id
1 'polypeptide(L)'
;RACYALKVIPGQCFCSRQVAIKIIHRFAKLLDVIAGRKDPAGLHHGSILVDGKVVTAKLRLSSAYVVQDDIVMGTLSVRENLLFSANLRLSRKHHSSEDKSKKVDEIIQDLGLTDCADTKIGTEFLRGVSGGERKRCSIGMELITSPTLLFLDEPTTGLDSNTANCIINLLHKLSRQGKTVIFSIHQPRYSIFKQFDHLTLMHKGEVVYAGAAGNALDYFTGLGYQIESFDNPADFFMDITNGEAKSTLESSIDVKYRQSQLYQNVTMELDHVNQSIAEGVSGEDKPASYTTSFFYQLRVVCGRTALNTLRNPQTSYAQLALNIFFGILVGLIYYQLPKTMPEAIQNRTGAFFFLVINMVFGNLSAVDLFIKERAIFIHENASGYYRTSVYFLSKVFADLIPNRIIPILVFSVISYYMMGLKPAFTSFLCFALTMCLTSLASVGLAFVVSASTSSFAIANILVALPFVFMMVFGGFLVNLNSMLSWLSWLKWISIFKYGLDATFINEMKGQVFFFGNVSYPGEQYLEEQGIDYSVWGFWKNEVALVGIILVCMFLAYVQLRRINRWK
;
A
#
# COMPACT_ATOMS: atom_id res chain seq x y z
N ARG A 1 19.45 2.41 -14.41
CA ARG A 1 20.69 3.07 -14.86
C ARG A 1 20.36 4.51 -15.26
N ALA A 2 20.40 5.42 -14.29
CA ALA A 2 20.43 6.87 -14.46
C ALA A 2 20.91 7.42 -13.11
N CYS A 3 22.14 7.06 -12.75
CA CYS A 3 22.86 7.65 -11.63
C CYS A 3 23.28 9.05 -12.06
N TYR A 4 22.43 10.05 -11.78
CA TYR A 4 22.91 11.42 -11.75
C TYR A 4 23.50 11.64 -10.37
N ALA A 5 24.82 11.76 -10.34
CA ALA A 5 25.59 12.07 -9.15
C ALA A 5 25.10 13.41 -8.57
N LEU A 6 24.48 13.38 -7.41
CA LEU A 6 24.33 14.57 -6.57
C LEU A 6 25.73 14.89 -6.04
N LYS A 7 26.40 15.85 -6.71
CA LYS A 7 27.75 16.29 -6.37
C LYS A 7 27.63 17.29 -5.21
N VAL A 8 28.33 17.01 -4.12
CA VAL A 8 28.53 17.81 -2.89
C VAL A 8 27.73 19.12 -2.86
N ILE A 9 26.63 19.14 -2.12
CA ILE A 9 25.77 20.32 -1.97
C ILE A 9 25.94 20.87 -0.55
N PRO A 10 26.65 22.00 -0.36
CA PRO A 10 26.42 22.85 0.79
C PRO A 10 25.10 23.57 0.57
N GLY A 11 24.13 23.30 1.43
CA GLY A 11 22.84 23.98 1.43
C GLY A 11 22.31 24.00 2.86
N GLN A 12 21.94 25.17 3.33
CA GLN A 12 21.64 25.41 4.74
C GLN A 12 20.14 25.57 4.98
N CYS A 13 19.67 25.13 6.14
CA CYS A 13 18.34 25.44 6.68
C CYS A 13 18.52 25.69 8.19
N PHE A 14 18.29 26.92 8.63
CA PHE A 14 18.44 27.29 10.05
C PHE A 14 17.30 26.77 10.92
N CYS A 15 17.67 26.34 12.12
CA CYS A 15 16.76 26.08 13.25
C CYS A 15 16.59 27.38 14.06
N SER A 16 15.98 28.40 13.45
CA SER A 16 15.33 29.51 14.17
C SER A 16 14.68 30.45 13.16
N ARG A 17 13.39 30.19 12.86
CA ARG A 17 12.57 30.89 11.87
C ARG A 17 13.04 30.59 10.45
N GLN A 18 12.14 30.18 9.57
CA GLN A 18 12.13 30.46 8.12
C GLN A 18 11.56 29.31 7.30
N VAL A 19 10.74 29.71 6.34
CA VAL A 19 10.15 28.95 5.25
C VAL A 19 11.18 28.86 4.13
N ALA A 20 11.74 27.66 3.89
CA ALA A 20 12.67 27.43 2.78
C ALA A 20 11.91 26.86 1.58
N ILE A 21 11.80 27.67 0.53
CA ILE A 21 11.00 27.34 -0.64
C ILE A 21 11.92 27.22 -1.84
N LYS A 22 11.90 26.03 -2.44
CA LYS A 22 12.85 25.64 -3.47
C LYS A 22 12.12 25.46 -4.79
N ILE A 23 12.51 26.23 -5.79
CA ILE A 23 11.98 26.13 -7.15
C ILE A 23 13.02 25.41 -8.03
N ILE A 24 12.53 24.43 -8.80
CA ILE A 24 12.95 23.97 -10.14
C ILE A 24 13.02 22.44 -10.28
N HIS A 25 12.44 22.01 -11.40
CA HIS A 25 12.24 20.69 -11.97
C HIS A 25 13.24 19.58 -11.53
N ARG A 26 12.71 18.44 -11.08
CA ARG A 26 13.42 17.22 -10.60
C ARG A 26 13.99 17.28 -9.17
N PHE A 27 13.62 18.30 -8.38
CA PHE A 27 14.02 18.41 -6.98
C PHE A 27 13.36 17.39 -6.02
N ALA A 28 12.21 16.81 -6.39
CA ALA A 28 11.52 15.77 -5.61
C ALA A 28 12.50 14.68 -5.10
N LYS A 29 13.49 14.31 -5.92
CA LYS A 29 14.52 13.34 -5.56
C LYS A 29 15.45 13.80 -4.44
N LEU A 30 15.84 15.07 -4.38
CA LEU A 30 16.68 15.59 -3.30
C LEU A 30 15.84 15.81 -2.03
N LEU A 31 14.58 16.24 -2.15
CA LEU A 31 13.68 16.32 -1.00
C LEU A 31 13.50 14.93 -0.34
N ASP A 32 13.29 13.89 -1.15
CA ASP A 32 13.26 12.50 -0.69
C ASP A 32 14.58 12.10 0.01
N VAL A 33 15.74 12.50 -0.52
CA VAL A 33 17.05 12.21 0.08
C VAL A 33 17.20 12.90 1.43
N ILE A 34 16.87 14.20 1.53
CA ILE A 34 16.97 14.99 2.76
C ILE A 34 16.02 14.44 3.84
N ALA A 35 14.82 14.02 3.44
CA ALA A 35 13.85 13.40 4.33
C ALA A 35 14.20 11.95 4.71
N GLY A 36 15.30 11.39 4.20
CA GLY A 36 15.71 10.01 4.46
C GLY A 36 14.72 8.99 3.91
N ARG A 37 14.17 9.26 2.70
CA ARG A 37 13.22 8.46 1.90
C ARG A 37 13.81 7.90 0.60
N LYS A 38 15.12 8.04 0.37
CA LYS A 38 15.85 7.28 -0.68
C LYS A 38 16.78 6.24 -0.09
N ASP A 39 17.06 5.22 -0.90
CA ASP A 39 18.01 4.17 -0.58
C ASP A 39 19.43 4.75 -0.41
N PRO A 40 20.06 4.60 0.77
CA PRO A 40 21.42 5.05 1.01
C PRO A 40 22.45 4.45 0.05
N ALA A 41 22.20 3.25 -0.50
CA ALA A 41 23.12 2.61 -1.44
C ALA A 41 23.33 3.41 -2.74
N GLY A 42 22.40 4.31 -3.08
CA GLY A 42 22.52 5.21 -4.23
C GLY A 42 23.28 6.50 -3.95
N LEU A 43 23.62 6.79 -2.69
CA LEU A 43 24.32 8.00 -2.26
C LEU A 43 25.81 7.69 -2.09
N HIS A 44 26.64 8.17 -3.02
CA HIS A 44 28.08 7.90 -3.00
C HIS A 44 28.86 8.80 -2.04
N HIS A 45 28.39 10.04 -1.78
CA HIS A 45 29.09 11.04 -0.97
C HIS A 45 28.08 11.98 -0.27
N GLY A 46 28.47 12.53 0.89
CA GLY A 46 27.73 13.56 1.63
C GLY A 46 27.03 13.06 2.89
N SER A 47 26.88 13.95 3.87
CA SER A 47 26.10 13.74 5.09
C SER A 47 25.00 14.80 5.18
N ILE A 48 23.86 14.42 5.74
CA ILE A 48 22.79 15.36 6.08
C ILE A 48 22.80 15.51 7.60
N LEU A 49 22.63 16.73 8.08
CA LEU A 49 22.63 17.06 9.49
C LEU A 49 21.30 17.72 9.87
N VAL A 50 20.72 17.31 10.99
CA VAL A 50 19.56 17.97 11.62
C VAL A 50 19.92 18.24 13.07
N ASP A 51 19.86 19.50 13.49
CA ASP A 51 20.29 19.95 14.82
C ASP A 51 21.71 19.46 15.18
N GLY A 52 22.63 19.51 14.20
CA GLY A 52 24.02 19.03 14.36
C GLY A 52 24.16 17.50 14.41
N LYS A 53 23.13 16.71 14.15
CA LYS A 53 23.21 15.24 14.18
C LYS A 53 23.06 14.64 12.80
N VAL A 54 23.88 13.64 12.48
CA VAL A 54 23.79 12.89 11.22
C VAL A 54 22.41 12.25 11.11
N VAL A 55 21.77 12.48 9.96
CA VAL A 55 20.47 11.92 9.65
C VAL A 55 20.58 10.41 9.53
N THR A 56 19.98 9.71 10.50
CA THR A 56 19.77 8.27 10.46
C THR A 56 18.31 7.96 10.10
N ALA A 57 17.98 6.67 9.99
CA ALA A 57 16.59 6.21 9.79
C ALA A 57 15.60 6.74 10.84
N LYS A 58 16.06 7.27 11.99
CA LYS A 58 15.25 7.92 13.02
C LYS A 58 14.64 9.24 12.59
N LEU A 59 15.32 10.03 11.74
CA LEU A 59 14.78 11.32 11.30
C LEU A 59 13.41 11.15 10.64
N ARG A 60 13.24 10.05 9.89
CA ARG A 60 11.98 9.68 9.25
C ARG A 60 10.78 9.64 10.20
N LEU A 61 11.01 9.30 11.48
CA LEU A 61 9.96 9.23 12.50
C LEU A 61 9.78 10.55 13.27
N SER A 62 10.77 11.44 13.26
CA SER A 62 10.71 12.75 13.92
C SER A 62 10.34 13.89 12.98
N SER A 63 10.49 13.72 11.66
CA SER A 63 10.06 14.67 10.63
C SER A 63 8.74 14.24 9.98
N ALA A 64 7.96 15.20 9.52
CA ALA A 64 6.80 14.96 8.67
C ALA A 64 7.16 15.11 7.19
N TYR A 65 6.53 14.31 6.33
CA TYR A 65 6.70 14.41 4.89
C TYR A 65 5.36 14.25 4.20
N VAL A 66 4.92 15.30 3.52
CA VAL A 66 3.71 15.34 2.70
C VAL A 66 4.11 15.07 1.26
N VAL A 67 3.68 13.94 0.72
CA VAL A 67 3.90 13.57 -0.69
C VAL A 67 3.08 14.45 -1.64
N GLN A 68 3.46 14.48 -2.92
CA GLN A 68 2.75 15.21 -3.97
C GLN A 68 1.30 14.72 -4.12
N ASP A 69 1.14 13.42 -4.34
CA ASP A 69 -0.18 12.78 -4.40
C ASP A 69 -0.81 12.68 -3.01
N ASP A 70 -2.07 13.07 -2.88
CA ASP A 70 -2.78 13.02 -1.60
C ASP A 70 -3.25 11.62 -1.26
N ILE A 71 -2.33 10.83 -0.67
CA ILE A 71 -2.57 9.45 -0.25
C ILE A 71 -3.38 9.43 1.05
N VAL A 72 -4.71 9.58 0.93
CA VAL A 72 -5.67 9.58 2.03
C VAL A 72 -6.78 8.55 1.76
N MET A 73 -7.30 7.90 2.81
CA MET A 73 -8.36 6.90 2.67
C MET A 73 -9.71 7.57 2.34
N GLY A 74 -10.17 7.40 1.09
CA GLY A 74 -11.34 8.10 0.55
C GLY A 74 -12.70 7.77 1.17
N THR A 75 -12.85 6.60 1.79
CA THR A 75 -14.11 6.13 2.40
C THR A 75 -14.33 6.65 3.82
N LEU A 76 -13.31 7.27 4.40
CA LEU A 76 -13.33 7.88 5.72
C LEU A 76 -13.54 9.40 5.62
N SER A 77 -14.05 10.00 6.68
CA SER A 77 -14.12 11.46 6.83
C SER A 77 -12.75 12.09 7.11
N VAL A 78 -12.66 13.41 7.00
CA VAL A 78 -11.48 14.19 7.40
C VAL A 78 -11.09 13.87 8.84
N ARG A 79 -12.06 13.96 9.78
CA ARG A 79 -11.87 13.66 11.20
C ARG A 79 -11.39 12.23 11.43
N GLU A 80 -11.96 11.24 10.75
CA GLU A 80 -11.58 9.84 10.91
C GLU A 80 -10.15 9.56 10.44
N ASN A 81 -9.71 10.20 9.34
CA ASN A 81 -8.33 10.08 8.86
C ASN A 81 -7.34 10.71 9.84
N LEU A 82 -7.65 11.89 10.38
CA LEU A 82 -6.82 12.54 11.40
C LEU A 82 -6.78 11.73 12.71
N LEU A 83 -7.91 11.20 13.14
CA LEU A 83 -8.01 10.35 14.32
C LEU A 83 -7.26 9.02 14.13
N PHE A 84 -7.25 8.46 12.92
CA PHE A 84 -6.45 7.29 12.59
C PHE A 84 -4.94 7.58 12.76
N SER A 85 -4.46 8.72 12.25
CA SER A 85 -3.09 9.18 12.48
C SER A 85 -2.78 9.37 13.97
N ALA A 86 -3.64 10.09 14.71
CA ALA A 86 -3.50 10.32 16.15
C ALA A 86 -3.46 9.02 16.96
N ASN A 87 -4.31 8.07 16.61
CA ASN A 87 -4.36 6.80 17.31
C ASN A 87 -3.05 6.04 17.20
N LEU A 88 -2.42 6.02 16.03
CA LEU A 88 -1.25 5.21 15.76
C LEU A 88 0.07 5.89 16.11
N ARG A 89 0.15 7.22 15.97
CA ARG A 89 1.40 7.98 16.10
C ARG A 89 1.55 8.72 17.43
N LEU A 90 0.46 8.95 18.18
CA LEU A 90 0.53 9.52 19.54
C LEU A 90 0.53 8.42 20.60
N SER A 91 1.46 8.51 21.57
CA SER A 91 1.61 7.53 22.64
C SER A 91 0.43 7.54 23.60
N ARG A 92 -0.15 6.36 23.86
CA ARG A 92 -1.21 6.21 24.89
C ARG A 92 -0.72 6.46 26.31
N LYS A 93 0.59 6.49 26.56
CA LYS A 93 1.14 6.81 27.88
C LYS A 93 1.02 8.31 28.20
N HIS A 94 1.00 9.15 27.18
CA HIS A 94 1.00 10.61 27.33
C HIS A 94 -0.27 11.27 26.80
N HIS A 95 -1.05 10.56 25.99
CA HIS A 95 -2.29 11.08 25.41
C HIS A 95 -3.43 10.07 25.62
N SER A 96 -4.46 10.50 26.35
CA SER A 96 -5.73 9.79 26.43
C SER A 96 -6.48 9.85 25.09
N SER A 97 -7.54 9.06 24.94
CA SER A 97 -8.40 9.14 23.77
C SER A 97 -9.06 10.51 23.61
N GLU A 98 -9.35 11.19 24.71
CA GLU A 98 -9.93 12.54 24.70
C GLU A 98 -8.88 13.58 24.26
N ASP A 99 -7.64 13.48 24.76
CA ASP A 99 -6.54 14.36 24.33
C ASP A 99 -6.27 14.23 22.83
N LYS A 100 -6.34 13.00 22.30
CA LYS A 100 -6.21 12.74 20.87
C LYS A 100 -7.33 13.39 20.07
N SER A 101 -8.57 13.31 20.55
CA SER A 101 -9.71 13.96 19.88
C SER A 101 -9.56 15.47 19.90
N LYS A 102 -9.25 16.06 21.05
CA LYS A 102 -8.99 17.50 21.20
C LYS A 102 -7.88 17.95 20.25
N LYS A 103 -6.80 17.17 20.13
CA LYS A 103 -5.71 17.49 19.19
C LYS A 103 -6.16 17.45 17.73
N VAL A 104 -7.04 16.52 17.38
CA VAL A 104 -7.65 16.45 16.04
C VAL A 104 -8.54 17.67 15.80
N ASP A 105 -9.34 18.08 16.77
CA ASP A 105 -10.19 19.28 16.68
C ASP A 105 -9.39 20.56 16.48
N GLU A 106 -8.30 20.74 17.24
CA GLU A 106 -7.36 21.85 17.07
C GLU A 106 -6.80 21.90 15.64
N ILE A 107 -6.37 20.75 15.11
CA ILE A 107 -5.80 20.66 13.76
C ILE A 107 -6.86 20.94 12.69
N ILE A 108 -8.08 20.44 12.87
CA ILE A 108 -9.20 20.74 11.95
C ILE A 108 -9.45 22.25 11.91
N GLN A 109 -9.45 22.91 13.07
CA GLN A 109 -9.64 24.36 13.16
C GLN A 109 -8.48 25.13 12.54
N ASP A 110 -7.23 24.77 12.86
CA ASP A 110 -6.03 25.43 12.34
C ASP A 110 -5.90 25.34 10.82
N LEU A 111 -6.40 24.25 10.24
CA LEU A 111 -6.41 24.01 8.79
C LEU A 111 -7.65 24.57 8.09
N GLY A 112 -8.62 25.11 8.83
CA GLY A 112 -9.88 25.57 8.28
C GLY A 112 -10.68 24.45 7.59
N LEU A 113 -10.74 23.28 8.24
CA LEU A 113 -11.46 22.08 7.78
C LEU A 113 -12.75 21.84 8.58
N THR A 114 -13.17 22.79 9.40
CA THR A 114 -14.33 22.64 10.31
C THR A 114 -15.61 22.26 9.57
N ASP A 115 -15.89 22.93 8.44
CA ASP A 115 -17.12 22.72 7.66
C ASP A 115 -17.18 21.34 6.99
N CYS A 116 -16.03 20.72 6.73
CA CYS A 116 -15.92 19.41 6.09
C CYS A 116 -15.35 18.32 7.01
N ALA A 117 -15.28 18.57 8.33
CA ALA A 117 -14.67 17.68 9.31
C ALA A 117 -15.26 16.25 9.26
N ASP A 118 -16.58 16.15 9.13
CA ASP A 118 -17.31 14.87 9.10
C ASP A 118 -17.70 14.44 7.68
N THR A 119 -17.25 15.18 6.66
CA THR A 119 -17.45 14.84 5.25
C THR A 119 -16.41 13.82 4.80
N LYS A 120 -16.83 12.80 4.04
CA LYS A 120 -15.94 11.79 3.45
C LYS A 120 -14.96 12.44 2.47
N ILE A 121 -13.70 11.99 2.49
CA ILE A 121 -12.67 12.47 1.57
C ILE A 121 -13.06 12.24 0.10
N GLY A 122 -13.74 11.14 -0.17
CA GLY A 122 -14.17 10.74 -1.51
C GLY A 122 -13.15 9.84 -2.21
N THR A 123 -13.65 9.07 -3.17
CA THR A 123 -12.86 8.21 -4.06
C THR A 123 -13.12 8.65 -5.51
N GLU A 124 -12.52 7.99 -6.49
CA GLU A 124 -12.82 8.23 -7.91
C GLU A 124 -14.31 8.03 -8.24
N PHE A 125 -14.99 7.16 -7.49
CA PHE A 125 -16.40 6.82 -7.69
C PHE A 125 -17.34 7.50 -6.70
N LEU A 126 -16.81 8.00 -5.58
CA LEU A 126 -17.59 8.64 -4.51
C LEU A 126 -17.16 10.10 -4.38
N ARG A 127 -18.07 11.02 -4.69
CA ARG A 127 -17.84 12.46 -4.45
C ARG A 127 -17.53 12.69 -2.97
N GLY A 128 -16.53 13.52 -2.70
CA GLY A 128 -16.13 13.92 -1.35
C GLY A 128 -15.70 15.37 -1.30
N VAL A 129 -14.73 15.66 -0.44
CA VAL A 129 -14.16 17.00 -0.26
C VAL A 129 -13.41 17.49 -1.52
N SER A 130 -13.22 18.80 -1.63
CA SER A 130 -12.44 19.44 -2.70
C SER A 130 -10.96 19.02 -2.66
N GLY A 131 -10.24 19.23 -3.77
CA GLY A 131 -8.79 18.96 -3.83
C GLY A 131 -7.99 19.72 -2.77
N GLY A 132 -8.32 20.99 -2.54
CA GLY A 132 -7.68 21.80 -1.50
C GLY A 132 -7.94 21.32 -0.07
N GLU A 133 -9.16 20.88 0.24
CA GLU A 133 -9.50 20.28 1.54
C GLU A 133 -8.79 18.94 1.72
N ARG A 134 -8.70 18.12 0.67
CA ARG A 134 -7.95 16.86 0.68
C ARG A 134 -6.47 17.09 0.95
N LYS A 135 -5.86 18.09 0.30
CA LYS A 135 -4.45 18.46 0.53
C LYS A 135 -4.23 18.90 1.97
N ARG A 136 -5.10 19.76 2.50
CA ARG A 136 -5.06 20.20 3.89
C ARG A 136 -5.23 19.03 4.87
N CYS A 137 -6.13 18.09 4.60
CA CYS A 137 -6.26 16.87 5.40
C CYS A 137 -4.97 16.03 5.40
N SER A 138 -4.33 15.86 4.23
CA SER A 138 -3.04 15.16 4.10
C SER A 138 -1.95 15.83 4.94
N ILE A 139 -1.84 17.16 4.87
CA ILE A 139 -0.94 17.96 5.73
C ILE A 139 -1.28 17.75 7.21
N GLY A 140 -2.57 17.81 7.57
CA GLY A 140 -3.04 17.61 8.95
C GLY A 140 -2.66 16.27 9.53
N MET A 141 -2.77 15.19 8.75
CA MET A 141 -2.38 13.84 9.19
C MET A 141 -0.91 13.77 9.61
N GLU A 142 -0.04 14.55 8.96
CA GLU A 142 1.38 14.65 9.29
C GLU A 142 1.69 15.64 10.42
N LEU A 143 0.83 16.66 10.63
CA LEU A 143 0.97 17.63 11.72
C LEU A 143 0.56 17.08 13.09
N ILE A 144 -0.18 15.98 13.14
CA ILE A 144 -0.65 15.33 14.38
C ILE A 144 0.47 15.08 15.38
N THR A 145 1.67 14.68 14.92
CA THR A 145 2.82 14.43 15.80
C THR A 145 3.55 15.70 16.23
N SER A 146 3.05 16.88 15.87
CA SER A 146 3.68 18.19 16.09
C SER A 146 5.17 18.18 15.69
N PRO A 147 5.49 17.79 14.44
CA PRO A 147 6.87 17.70 13.97
C PRO A 147 7.53 19.08 13.97
N THR A 148 8.82 19.11 14.30
CA THR A 148 9.66 20.32 14.20
C THR A 148 10.10 20.57 12.75
N LEU A 149 10.27 19.50 11.97
CA LEU A 149 10.69 19.53 10.57
C LEU A 149 9.59 18.96 9.67
N LEU A 150 9.13 19.76 8.71
CA LEU A 150 8.08 19.44 7.77
C LEU A 150 8.59 19.57 6.34
N PHE A 151 8.52 18.47 5.59
CA PHE A 151 8.81 18.41 4.16
C PHE A 151 7.49 18.32 3.38
N LEU A 152 7.35 19.08 2.30
CA LEU A 152 6.22 18.93 1.38
C LEU A 152 6.71 18.88 -0.07
N ASP A 153 6.27 17.87 -0.80
CA ASP A 153 6.55 17.77 -2.23
C ASP A 153 5.40 18.41 -3.02
N GLU A 154 5.69 19.50 -3.70
CA GLU A 154 4.77 20.23 -4.58
C GLU A 154 3.36 20.46 -3.98
N PRO A 155 3.25 21.15 -2.82
CA PRO A 155 2.00 21.23 -2.08
C PRO A 155 0.90 22.05 -2.78
N THR A 156 1.22 22.77 -3.86
CA THR A 156 0.29 23.62 -4.61
C THR A 156 -0.10 23.04 -5.97
N THR A 157 0.47 21.91 -6.38
CA THR A 157 0.21 21.31 -7.70
C THR A 157 -1.24 20.80 -7.80
N GLY A 158 -1.90 21.12 -8.92
CA GLY A 158 -3.29 20.72 -9.16
C GLY A 158 -4.35 21.54 -8.41
N LEU A 159 -3.95 22.61 -7.72
CA LEU A 159 -4.86 23.51 -7.00
C LEU A 159 -5.08 24.81 -7.75
N ASP A 160 -6.26 25.42 -7.56
CA ASP A 160 -6.51 26.79 -8.01
C ASP A 160 -5.67 27.78 -7.18
N SER A 161 -5.52 28.99 -7.71
CA SER A 161 -4.60 29.96 -7.14
C SER A 161 -5.01 30.51 -5.78
N ASN A 162 -6.31 30.53 -5.46
CA ASN A 162 -6.75 30.97 -4.14
C ASN A 162 -6.44 29.89 -3.11
N THR A 163 -6.77 28.63 -3.43
CA THR A 163 -6.45 27.49 -2.58
C THR A 163 -4.95 27.32 -2.36
N ALA A 164 -4.13 27.49 -3.41
CA ALA A 164 -2.67 27.46 -3.30
C ALA A 164 -2.16 28.55 -2.32
N ASN A 165 -2.62 29.79 -2.44
CA ASN A 165 -2.27 30.87 -1.51
C ASN A 165 -2.67 30.52 -0.06
N CYS A 166 -3.85 29.94 0.16
CA CYS A 166 -4.27 29.50 1.50
C CYS A 166 -3.34 28.46 2.10
N ILE A 167 -2.88 27.48 1.31
CA ILE A 167 -1.91 26.47 1.77
C ILE A 167 -0.57 27.12 2.12
N ILE A 168 -0.06 28.03 1.28
CA ILE A 168 1.20 28.71 1.57
C ILE A 168 1.10 29.59 2.82
N ASN A 169 -0.01 30.31 3.00
CA ASN A 169 -0.25 31.10 4.22
C ASN A 169 -0.24 30.22 5.48
N LEU A 170 -0.84 29.03 5.40
CA LEU A 170 -0.81 28.04 6.48
C LEU A 170 0.63 27.57 6.77
N LEU A 171 1.41 27.21 5.75
CA LEU A 171 2.81 26.81 5.92
C LEU A 171 3.65 27.94 6.51
N HIS A 172 3.37 29.18 6.09
CA HIS A 172 4.01 30.37 6.65
C HIS A 172 3.68 30.54 8.14
N LYS A 173 2.39 30.41 8.52
CA LYS A 173 1.95 30.44 9.93
C LYS A 173 2.67 29.37 10.77
N LEU A 174 2.74 28.14 10.27
CA LEU A 174 3.43 27.02 10.93
C LEU A 174 4.92 27.33 11.15
N SER A 175 5.57 27.96 10.17
CA SER A 175 6.98 28.36 10.32
C SER A 175 7.17 29.45 11.37
N ARG A 176 6.27 30.44 11.43
CA ARG A 176 6.29 31.48 12.49
C ARG A 176 6.07 30.90 13.89
N GLN A 177 5.44 29.74 14.00
CA GLN A 177 5.31 28.99 15.25
C GLN A 177 6.57 28.18 15.62
N GLY A 178 7.68 28.35 14.90
CA GLY A 178 8.97 27.71 15.20
C GLY A 178 9.20 26.38 14.49
N LYS A 179 8.40 26.03 13.47
CA LYS A 179 8.64 24.84 12.65
C LYS A 179 9.54 25.17 11.45
N THR A 180 10.41 24.24 11.09
CA THR A 180 11.17 24.29 9.86
C THR A 180 10.34 23.65 8.75
N VAL A 181 9.98 24.44 7.74
CA VAL A 181 9.14 23.99 6.63
C VAL A 181 9.94 24.08 5.34
N ILE A 182 10.12 22.94 4.68
CA ILE A 182 10.87 22.79 3.43
C ILE A 182 9.92 22.22 2.39
N PHE A 183 9.80 22.89 1.24
CA PHE A 183 9.00 22.34 0.15
C PHE A 183 9.50 22.68 -1.24
N SER A 184 9.17 21.81 -2.19
CA SER A 184 9.31 22.05 -3.61
C SER A 184 8.07 22.79 -4.14
N ILE A 185 8.24 23.74 -5.05
CA ILE A 185 7.13 24.40 -5.74
C ILE A 185 7.48 24.63 -7.21
N HIS A 186 6.48 24.49 -8.08
CA HIS A 186 6.60 24.74 -9.51
C HIS A 186 5.84 26.02 -9.87
N GLN A 187 6.51 26.99 -10.48
CA GLN A 187 5.94 28.25 -11.01
C GLN A 187 4.94 28.94 -10.04
N PRO A 188 5.40 29.40 -8.85
CA PRO A 188 4.54 30.12 -7.94
C PRO A 188 4.16 31.50 -8.48
N ARG A 189 2.92 31.92 -8.21
CA ARG A 189 2.51 33.32 -8.42
C ARG A 189 3.34 34.26 -7.56
N TYR A 190 3.48 35.50 -8.00
CA TYR A 190 4.18 36.56 -7.25
C TYR A 190 3.69 36.71 -5.79
N SER A 191 2.37 36.62 -5.55
CA SER A 191 1.78 36.68 -4.20
C SER A 191 2.27 35.57 -3.27
N ILE A 192 2.58 34.41 -3.83
CA ILE A 192 3.14 33.25 -3.13
C ILE A 192 4.65 33.49 -2.93
N PHE A 193 5.36 33.85 -4.00
CA PHE A 193 6.81 34.09 -3.99
C PHE A 193 7.24 35.10 -2.92
N LYS A 194 6.48 36.18 -2.75
CA LYS A 194 6.78 37.23 -1.76
C LYS A 194 6.78 36.74 -0.30
N GLN A 195 6.17 35.59 -0.01
CA GLN A 195 6.12 35.02 1.33
C GLN A 195 7.33 34.15 1.69
N PHE A 196 8.24 33.96 0.74
CA PHE A 196 9.36 33.05 0.88
C PHE A 196 10.45 33.74 1.72
N ASP A 197 10.91 33.07 2.77
CA ASP A 197 12.04 33.59 3.54
C ASP A 197 13.36 33.26 2.83
N HIS A 198 13.52 32.00 2.42
CA HIS A 198 14.71 31.49 1.76
C HIS A 198 14.37 30.81 0.43
N LEU A 199 15.20 31.03 -0.58
CA LEU A 199 15.11 30.44 -1.90
C LEU A 199 16.35 29.60 -2.17
N THR A 200 16.16 28.44 -2.77
CA THR A 200 17.27 27.68 -3.34
C THR A 200 16.88 27.24 -4.74
N LEU A 201 17.77 27.45 -5.70
CA LEU A 201 17.56 27.13 -7.10
C LEU A 201 18.59 26.11 -7.55
N MET A 202 18.17 25.20 -8.42
CA MET A 202 19.05 24.18 -8.96
C MET A 202 18.92 24.05 -10.47
N HIS A 203 20.04 23.78 -11.12
CA HIS A 203 20.12 23.49 -12.54
C HIS A 203 20.97 22.24 -12.75
N LYS A 204 20.42 21.23 -13.47
CA LYS A 204 21.12 19.97 -13.81
C LYS A 204 21.81 19.25 -12.63
N GLY A 205 21.26 19.37 -11.42
CA GLY A 205 21.80 18.74 -10.22
C GLY A 205 22.78 19.60 -9.41
N GLU A 206 23.11 20.79 -9.89
CA GLU A 206 23.98 21.76 -9.21
C GLU A 206 23.13 22.90 -8.61
N VAL A 207 23.58 23.45 -7.48
CA VAL A 207 22.97 24.65 -6.89
C VAL A 207 23.48 25.89 -7.60
N VAL A 208 22.56 26.73 -8.05
CA VAL A 208 22.87 27.99 -8.74
C VAL A 208 22.55 29.22 -7.88
N TYR A 209 21.76 29.03 -6.82
CA TYR A 209 21.47 30.05 -5.82
C TYR A 209 20.99 29.37 -4.54
N ALA A 210 21.47 29.83 -3.38
CA ALA A 210 20.85 29.56 -2.07
C ALA A 210 21.01 30.80 -1.20
N GLY A 211 19.90 31.35 -0.71
CA GLY A 211 19.91 32.54 0.13
C GLY A 211 18.50 33.09 0.38
N ALA A 212 18.42 34.29 0.97
CA ALA A 212 17.16 34.98 1.21
C ALA A 212 16.41 35.25 -0.11
N ALA A 213 15.13 34.89 -0.20
CA ALA A 213 14.38 34.98 -1.46
C ALA A 213 14.33 36.40 -2.04
N GLY A 214 14.31 37.42 -1.18
CA GLY A 214 14.34 38.83 -1.58
C GLY A 214 15.63 39.25 -2.30
N ASN A 215 16.76 38.59 -2.02
CA ASN A 215 18.05 38.93 -2.61
C ASN A 215 18.33 38.19 -3.93
N ALA A 216 17.43 37.28 -4.34
CA ALA A 216 17.64 36.45 -5.52
C ALA A 216 17.64 37.28 -6.81
N LEU A 217 16.76 38.28 -6.90
CA LEU A 217 16.68 39.12 -8.09
C LEU A 217 17.95 39.96 -8.28
N ASP A 218 18.46 40.57 -7.21
CA ASP A 218 19.71 41.35 -7.22
C ASP A 218 20.92 40.49 -7.61
N TYR A 219 20.94 39.24 -7.17
CA TYR A 219 22.00 38.30 -7.55
C TYR A 219 22.02 38.03 -9.06
N PHE A 220 20.88 37.67 -9.67
CA PHE A 220 20.84 37.36 -11.10
C PHE A 220 21.00 38.60 -11.99
N THR A 221 20.51 39.76 -11.56
CA THR A 221 20.75 41.02 -12.29
C THR A 221 22.23 41.40 -12.25
N GLY A 222 22.92 41.21 -11.12
CA GLY A 222 24.37 41.37 -11.01
C GLY A 222 25.17 40.41 -11.90
N LEU A 223 24.60 39.27 -12.28
CA LEU A 223 25.19 38.32 -13.23
C LEU A 223 24.91 38.64 -14.71
N GLY A 224 24.24 39.75 -14.99
CA GLY A 224 23.93 40.21 -16.35
C GLY A 224 22.63 39.68 -16.94
N TYR A 225 21.75 39.07 -16.14
CA TYR A 225 20.39 38.73 -16.58
C TYR A 225 19.46 39.93 -16.40
N GLN A 226 18.64 40.23 -17.40
CA GLN A 226 17.66 41.31 -17.31
C GLN A 226 16.25 40.72 -17.25
N ILE A 227 15.50 41.13 -16.23
CA ILE A 227 14.08 40.82 -16.09
C ILE A 227 13.27 41.89 -16.82
N GLU A 228 12.23 41.48 -17.53
CA GLU A 228 11.30 42.43 -18.16
C GLU A 228 10.44 43.14 -17.13
N SER A 229 9.92 44.32 -17.48
CA SER A 229 9.02 45.06 -16.59
C SER A 229 7.72 44.28 -16.39
N PHE A 230 7.28 44.17 -15.12
CA PHE A 230 6.08 43.44 -14.69
C PHE A 230 6.15 41.90 -14.79
N ASP A 231 7.31 41.35 -15.11
CA ASP A 231 7.51 39.91 -15.12
C ASP A 231 7.57 39.34 -13.69
N ASN A 232 7.16 38.09 -13.53
CA ASN A 232 7.18 37.40 -12.25
C ASN A 232 8.62 36.89 -11.97
N PRO A 233 9.29 37.32 -10.88
CA PRO A 233 10.64 36.89 -10.57
C PRO A 233 10.80 35.36 -10.52
N ALA A 234 9.76 34.65 -10.08
CA ALA A 234 9.80 33.19 -10.03
C ALA A 234 9.86 32.54 -11.42
N ASP A 235 9.14 33.11 -12.40
CA ASP A 235 9.14 32.63 -13.79
C ASP A 235 10.47 33.01 -14.46
N PHE A 236 10.95 34.23 -14.24
CA PHE A 236 12.29 34.65 -14.66
C PHE A 236 13.42 33.72 -14.17
N PHE A 237 13.39 33.29 -12.91
CA PHE A 237 14.37 32.33 -12.39
C PHE A 237 14.26 30.95 -13.06
N MET A 238 13.04 30.51 -13.41
CA MET A 238 12.84 29.28 -14.17
C MET A 238 13.48 29.42 -15.56
N ASP A 239 13.25 30.51 -16.26
CA ASP A 239 13.76 30.75 -17.62
C ASP A 239 15.29 30.79 -17.66
N ILE A 240 15.91 31.39 -16.64
CA ILE A 240 17.37 31.34 -16.43
C ILE A 240 17.84 29.88 -16.29
N THR A 241 17.19 29.10 -15.44
CA THR A 241 17.59 27.69 -15.25
C THR A 241 17.19 26.77 -16.38
N ASN A 242 16.25 27.12 -17.24
CA ASN A 242 15.94 26.34 -18.44
C ASN A 242 16.89 26.68 -19.59
N GLY A 243 17.66 27.76 -19.48
CA GLY A 243 18.56 28.26 -20.51
C GLY A 243 17.86 29.10 -21.58
N GLU A 244 16.64 29.55 -21.29
CA GLU A 244 15.83 30.40 -22.17
C GLU A 244 16.26 31.87 -22.03
N ALA A 245 16.61 32.30 -20.82
CA ALA A 245 17.22 33.60 -20.58
C ALA A 245 18.73 33.57 -20.88
N LYS A 246 19.20 34.49 -21.73
CA LYS A 246 20.62 34.65 -22.07
C LYS A 246 21.28 35.69 -21.17
N SER A 247 22.39 35.35 -20.53
CA SER A 247 23.27 36.32 -19.88
C SER A 247 24.25 36.94 -20.86
N THR A 248 24.67 38.17 -20.60
CA THR A 248 25.79 38.84 -21.28
C THR A 248 27.16 38.26 -20.94
N LEU A 249 27.25 37.38 -19.94
CA LEU A 249 28.47 36.70 -19.50
C LEU A 249 28.47 35.22 -19.94
N GLU A 250 29.55 34.77 -20.59
CA GLU A 250 29.67 33.43 -21.22
C GLU A 250 29.93 32.25 -20.25
N SER A 251 29.97 32.48 -18.95
CA SER A 251 30.30 31.45 -17.95
C SER A 251 29.07 30.72 -17.38
N SER A 252 29.22 29.44 -17.08
CA SER A 252 28.17 28.63 -16.43
C SER A 252 27.76 29.18 -15.05
N ILE A 253 26.45 29.20 -14.77
CA ILE A 253 25.83 29.85 -13.59
C ILE A 253 26.27 29.19 -12.27
N ASP A 254 26.45 27.87 -12.28
CA ASP A 254 26.91 27.10 -11.11
C ASP A 254 28.33 27.50 -10.66
N VAL A 255 29.22 27.80 -11.61
CA VAL A 255 30.59 28.25 -11.31
C VAL A 255 30.57 29.63 -10.67
N LYS A 256 29.75 30.54 -11.20
CA LYS A 256 29.54 31.88 -10.64
C LYS A 256 28.98 31.82 -9.21
N TYR A 257 28.06 30.91 -8.95
CA TYR A 257 27.53 30.70 -7.60
C TYR A 257 28.64 30.24 -6.64
N ARG A 258 29.44 29.24 -7.01
CA ARG A 258 30.56 28.74 -6.19
C ARG A 258 31.62 29.81 -5.88
N GLN A 259 31.79 30.80 -6.77
CA GLN A 259 32.71 31.93 -6.57
C GLN A 259 32.09 33.09 -5.79
N SER A 260 30.78 33.09 -5.57
CA SER A 260 30.06 34.20 -4.94
C SER A 260 30.25 34.24 -3.43
N GLN A 261 30.08 35.43 -2.85
CA GLN A 261 30.08 35.62 -1.39
C GLN A 261 28.98 34.79 -0.70
N LEU A 262 27.83 34.58 -1.36
CA LEU A 262 26.73 33.77 -0.84
C LEU A 262 27.17 32.33 -0.55
N TYR A 263 27.87 31.71 -1.50
CA TYR A 263 28.39 30.35 -1.33
C TYR A 263 29.44 30.27 -0.22
N GLN A 264 30.33 31.27 -0.12
CA GLN A 264 31.33 31.32 0.93
C GLN A 264 30.68 31.42 2.32
N ASN A 265 29.67 32.28 2.48
CA ASN A 265 28.94 32.43 3.75
C ASN A 265 28.26 31.11 4.16
N VAL A 266 27.54 30.46 3.23
CA VAL A 266 26.88 29.16 3.50
C VAL A 266 27.90 28.10 3.89
N THR A 267 29.07 28.07 3.24
CA THR A 267 30.12 27.09 3.53
C THR A 267 30.75 27.33 4.91
N MET A 268 31.06 28.59 5.25
CA MET A 268 31.58 28.95 6.57
C MET A 268 30.64 28.58 7.70
N GLU A 269 29.33 28.81 7.53
CA GLU A 269 28.35 28.44 8.54
C GLU A 269 28.18 26.91 8.65
N LEU A 270 28.25 26.19 7.53
CA LEU A 270 28.24 24.72 7.52
C LEU A 270 29.45 24.15 8.28
N ASP A 271 30.63 24.75 8.08
CA ASP A 271 31.87 24.36 8.77
C ASP A 271 31.78 24.61 10.27
N HIS A 272 31.17 25.72 10.70
CA HIS A 272 30.91 26.00 12.12
C HIS A 272 29.97 24.95 12.74
N VAL A 273 28.90 24.57 12.04
CA VAL A 273 28.01 23.49 12.49
C VAL A 273 28.77 22.17 12.57
N ASN A 274 29.60 21.83 11.58
CA ASN A 274 30.39 20.59 11.58
C ASN A 274 31.40 20.54 12.73
N GLN A 275 32.05 21.65 13.06
CA GLN A 275 33.00 21.73 14.18
C GLN A 275 32.31 21.50 15.53
N SER A 276 31.11 22.05 15.74
CA SER A 276 30.34 21.86 16.98
C SER A 276 29.97 20.39 17.28
N ILE A 277 30.01 19.52 16.26
CA ILE A 277 29.72 18.07 16.37
C ILE A 277 30.93 17.30 16.88
N ALA A 278 32.15 17.68 16.47
CA ALA A 278 33.38 17.02 16.89
C ALA A 278 33.58 17.11 18.41
N GLU A 279 32.98 18.11 19.06
CA GLU A 279 33.11 18.39 20.49
C GLU A 279 31.92 17.88 21.33
N GLY A 280 30.85 17.33 20.73
CA GLY A 280 29.59 17.06 21.43
C GLY A 280 28.76 15.85 20.97
N VAL A 281 28.70 14.84 21.85
CA VAL A 281 27.63 13.84 22.03
C VAL A 281 27.59 12.63 21.07
N SER A 282 28.24 11.55 21.51
CA SER A 282 27.91 10.15 21.20
C SER A 282 26.59 9.74 21.87
N GLY A 283 25.46 10.12 21.28
CA GLY A 283 24.15 9.65 21.75
C GLY A 283 23.89 8.21 21.31
N GLU A 284 23.74 7.29 22.26
CA GLU A 284 23.40 5.88 21.99
C GLU A 284 22.16 5.76 21.08
N ASP A 285 22.32 4.98 20.01
CA ASP A 285 21.34 4.82 18.97
C ASP A 285 20.24 3.80 19.38
N LYS A 286 19.36 4.18 20.32
CA LYS A 286 18.20 3.32 20.66
C LYS A 286 17.32 3.10 19.42
N PRO A 287 17.02 1.87 19.00
CA PRO A 287 16.28 1.62 17.76
C PRO A 287 14.92 2.33 17.77
N ALA A 288 14.61 3.00 16.66
CA ALA A 288 13.37 3.74 16.50
C ALA A 288 12.17 2.78 16.60
N SER A 289 11.52 2.75 17.76
CA SER A 289 10.41 1.85 18.04
C SER A 289 9.09 2.54 17.68
N TYR A 290 8.15 1.78 17.13
CA TYR A 290 6.78 2.27 16.92
C TYR A 290 6.18 2.78 18.23
N THR A 291 5.48 3.91 18.17
CA THR A 291 4.90 4.58 19.35
C THR A 291 3.86 3.72 20.08
N THR A 292 3.14 2.87 19.35
CA THR A 292 2.01 2.07 19.84
C THR A 292 2.32 0.56 19.83
N SER A 293 1.63 -0.20 20.68
CA SER A 293 1.81 -1.65 20.79
C SER A 293 1.18 -2.40 19.61
N PHE A 294 1.68 -3.60 19.33
CA PHE A 294 1.24 -4.43 18.20
C PHE A 294 -0.28 -4.67 18.16
N PHE A 295 -0.87 -5.15 19.27
CA PHE A 295 -2.30 -5.44 19.34
C PHE A 295 -3.17 -4.20 19.22
N TYR A 296 -2.69 -3.05 19.72
CA TYR A 296 -3.39 -1.78 19.56
C TYR A 296 -3.40 -1.35 18.09
N GLN A 297 -2.25 -1.42 17.41
CA GLN A 297 -2.16 -1.16 15.98
C GLN A 297 -3.09 -2.08 15.19
N LEU A 298 -3.09 -3.39 15.50
CA LEU A 298 -3.97 -4.38 14.86
C LEU A 298 -5.45 -4.03 15.01
N ARG A 299 -5.89 -3.66 16.22
CA ARG A 299 -7.28 -3.26 16.45
C ARG A 299 -7.67 -2.02 15.64
N VAL A 300 -6.81 -0.99 15.60
CA VAL A 300 -7.10 0.26 14.90
C VAL A 300 -7.10 0.08 13.38
N VAL A 301 -6.11 -0.62 12.84
CA VAL A 301 -5.99 -0.87 11.38
C VAL A 301 -7.06 -1.83 10.89
N CYS A 302 -7.37 -2.88 11.65
CA CYS A 302 -8.47 -3.80 11.35
C CYS A 302 -9.82 -3.07 11.43
N GLY A 303 -10.05 -2.26 12.47
CA GLY A 303 -11.26 -1.44 12.61
C GLY A 303 -11.48 -0.49 11.44
N ARG A 304 -10.43 0.23 11.00
CA ARG A 304 -10.48 1.06 9.78
C ARG A 304 -10.81 0.23 8.54
N THR A 305 -10.18 -0.93 8.40
CA THR A 305 -10.39 -1.78 7.22
C THR A 305 -11.81 -2.34 7.17
N ALA A 306 -12.34 -2.80 8.30
CA ALA A 306 -13.73 -3.26 8.40
C ALA A 306 -14.71 -2.12 8.08
N LEU A 307 -14.47 -0.91 8.61
CA LEU A 307 -15.30 0.27 8.30
C LEU A 307 -15.25 0.63 6.81
N ASN A 308 -14.07 0.53 6.19
CA ASN A 308 -13.91 0.72 4.74
C ASN A 308 -14.75 -0.30 3.95
N THR A 309 -14.67 -1.58 4.29
CA THR A 309 -15.46 -2.64 3.64
C THR A 309 -16.97 -2.41 3.81
N LEU A 310 -17.42 -2.01 5.02
CA LEU A 310 -18.83 -1.72 5.29
C LEU A 310 -19.34 -0.51 4.50
N ARG A 311 -18.51 0.53 4.33
CA ARG A 311 -18.87 1.75 3.59
C ARG A 311 -18.70 1.65 2.08
N ASN A 312 -17.95 0.66 1.61
CA ASN A 312 -17.82 0.32 0.20
C ASN A 312 -18.13 -1.16 -0.03
N PRO A 313 -19.39 -1.57 0.13
CA PRO A 313 -19.77 -2.99 0.15
C PRO A 313 -19.97 -3.57 -1.26
N GLN A 314 -19.70 -2.82 -2.33
CA GLN A 314 -19.96 -3.24 -3.72
C GLN A 314 -19.32 -4.59 -4.04
N THR A 315 -18.06 -4.78 -3.65
CA THR A 315 -17.34 -6.04 -3.86
C THR A 315 -17.94 -7.20 -3.05
N SER A 316 -18.28 -6.96 -1.79
CA SER A 316 -18.88 -7.96 -0.90
C SER A 316 -20.26 -8.41 -1.42
N TYR A 317 -21.11 -7.46 -1.82
CA TYR A 317 -22.42 -7.77 -2.41
C TYR A 317 -22.30 -8.51 -3.73
N ALA A 318 -21.40 -8.06 -4.63
CA ALA A 318 -21.20 -8.73 -5.91
C ALA A 318 -20.73 -10.18 -5.72
N GLN A 319 -19.79 -10.43 -4.81
CA GLN A 319 -19.31 -11.78 -4.52
C GLN A 319 -20.39 -12.66 -3.90
N LEU A 320 -21.18 -12.15 -2.96
CA LEU A 320 -22.29 -12.90 -2.38
C LEU A 320 -23.35 -13.24 -3.42
N ALA A 321 -23.74 -12.27 -4.25
CA ALA A 321 -24.72 -12.47 -5.31
C ALA A 321 -24.23 -13.48 -6.36
N LEU A 322 -22.98 -13.38 -6.80
CA LEU A 322 -22.36 -14.33 -7.73
C LEU A 322 -22.32 -15.75 -7.13
N ASN A 323 -21.94 -15.90 -5.86
CA ASN A 323 -21.91 -17.21 -5.21
C ASN A 323 -23.31 -17.80 -5.02
N ILE A 324 -24.33 -17.00 -4.69
CA ILE A 324 -25.71 -17.49 -4.66
C ILE A 324 -26.15 -17.96 -6.04
N PHE A 325 -25.91 -17.14 -7.07
CA PHE A 325 -26.24 -17.48 -8.46
C PHE A 325 -25.57 -18.79 -8.91
N PHE A 326 -24.25 -18.92 -8.71
CA PHE A 326 -23.52 -20.13 -9.06
C PHE A 326 -23.96 -21.34 -8.22
N GLY A 327 -24.28 -21.14 -6.94
CA GLY A 327 -24.78 -22.21 -6.06
C GLY A 327 -26.10 -22.78 -6.59
N ILE A 328 -27.03 -21.91 -6.96
CA ILE A 328 -28.30 -22.31 -7.58
C ILE A 328 -28.06 -22.95 -8.94
N LEU A 329 -27.24 -22.34 -9.80
CA LEU A 329 -26.94 -22.86 -11.13
C LEU A 329 -26.39 -24.30 -11.07
N VAL A 330 -25.39 -24.53 -10.23
CA VAL A 330 -24.80 -25.86 -10.03
C VAL A 330 -25.82 -26.83 -9.42
N GLY A 331 -26.57 -26.37 -8.42
CA GLY A 331 -27.63 -27.15 -7.79
C GLY A 331 -28.74 -27.55 -8.75
N LEU A 332 -29.05 -26.73 -9.78
CA LEU A 332 -30.02 -27.06 -10.83
C LEU A 332 -29.44 -28.03 -11.86
N ILE A 333 -28.19 -27.83 -12.30
CA ILE A 333 -27.53 -28.72 -13.27
C ILE A 333 -27.40 -30.14 -12.70
N TYR A 334 -27.05 -30.25 -11.43
CA TYR A 334 -26.82 -31.52 -10.74
C TYR A 334 -27.92 -31.83 -9.72
N TYR A 335 -29.15 -31.41 -9.99
CA TYR A 335 -30.27 -31.57 -9.07
C TYR A 335 -30.52 -33.04 -8.74
N GLN A 336 -30.53 -33.37 -7.44
CA GLN A 336 -30.78 -34.72 -6.90
C GLN A 336 -30.06 -35.85 -7.66
N LEU A 337 -28.74 -35.97 -7.45
CA LEU A 337 -27.89 -36.89 -8.18
C LEU A 337 -28.34 -38.36 -8.10
N PRO A 338 -28.58 -39.04 -9.24
CA PRO A 338 -29.10 -40.41 -9.27
C PRO A 338 -28.10 -41.39 -8.67
N LYS A 339 -28.56 -42.56 -8.21
CA LYS A 339 -27.70 -43.65 -7.70
C LYS A 339 -27.43 -44.76 -8.72
N THR A 340 -28.01 -44.65 -9.91
CA THR A 340 -27.84 -45.61 -11.02
C THR A 340 -26.62 -45.26 -11.89
N MET A 341 -25.74 -46.24 -12.08
CA MET A 341 -24.56 -46.16 -12.95
C MET A 341 -24.96 -46.22 -14.43
N PRO A 342 -24.22 -45.56 -15.34
CA PRO A 342 -22.96 -44.82 -15.10
C PRO A 342 -23.15 -43.37 -14.60
N GLU A 343 -24.36 -42.82 -14.73
CA GLU A 343 -24.66 -41.41 -14.45
C GLU A 343 -24.36 -41.02 -13.00
N ALA A 344 -24.57 -41.94 -12.05
CA ALA A 344 -24.34 -41.69 -10.63
C ALA A 344 -22.93 -41.23 -10.28
N ILE A 345 -21.89 -41.87 -10.84
CA ILE A 345 -20.50 -41.51 -10.59
C ILE A 345 -20.06 -40.38 -11.51
N GLN A 346 -20.45 -40.42 -12.79
CA GLN A 346 -20.03 -39.41 -13.75
C GLN A 346 -20.56 -38.01 -13.36
N ASN A 347 -21.82 -37.92 -12.94
CA ASN A 347 -22.40 -36.64 -12.52
C ASN A 347 -21.83 -36.16 -11.18
N ARG A 348 -21.59 -37.04 -10.20
CA ARG A 348 -20.93 -36.67 -8.93
C ARG A 348 -19.52 -36.15 -9.15
N THR A 349 -18.73 -36.88 -9.94
CA THR A 349 -17.32 -36.54 -10.18
C THR A 349 -17.19 -35.26 -10.99
N GLY A 350 -18.01 -35.09 -12.03
CA GLY A 350 -18.11 -33.84 -12.79
C GLY A 350 -18.57 -32.66 -11.93
N ALA A 351 -19.55 -32.87 -11.04
CA ALA A 351 -20.01 -31.82 -10.14
C ALA A 351 -18.90 -31.37 -9.17
N PHE A 352 -18.22 -32.30 -8.49
CA PHE A 352 -17.11 -31.93 -7.60
C PHE A 352 -15.95 -31.27 -8.33
N PHE A 353 -15.64 -31.71 -9.55
CA PHE A 353 -14.66 -31.03 -10.41
C PHE A 353 -15.05 -29.57 -10.67
N PHE A 354 -16.31 -29.32 -11.06
CA PHE A 354 -16.82 -27.97 -11.29
C PHE A 354 -16.83 -27.12 -10.01
N LEU A 355 -17.25 -27.69 -8.88
CA LEU A 355 -17.27 -27.04 -7.57
C LEU A 355 -15.87 -26.57 -7.17
N VAL A 356 -14.85 -27.44 -7.28
CA VAL A 356 -13.45 -27.12 -6.97
C VAL A 356 -12.89 -26.08 -7.94
N ILE A 357 -13.18 -26.17 -9.25
CA ILE A 357 -12.85 -25.11 -10.23
C ILE A 357 -13.40 -23.76 -9.76
N ASN A 358 -14.68 -23.72 -9.39
CA ASN A 358 -15.31 -22.49 -8.94
C ASN A 358 -14.63 -21.92 -7.67
N MET A 359 -14.23 -22.77 -6.72
CA MET A 359 -13.49 -22.31 -5.51
C MET A 359 -12.12 -21.73 -5.84
N VAL A 360 -11.40 -22.31 -6.81
CA VAL A 360 -10.07 -21.84 -7.19
C VAL A 360 -10.14 -20.56 -8.03
N PHE A 361 -10.94 -20.56 -9.11
CA PHE A 361 -11.01 -19.43 -10.06
C PHE A 361 -11.95 -18.31 -9.61
N GLY A 362 -12.99 -18.60 -8.83
CA GLY A 362 -13.95 -17.59 -8.34
C GLY A 362 -13.32 -16.53 -7.42
N ASN A 363 -12.10 -16.77 -6.94
CA ASN A 363 -11.38 -15.89 -6.02
C ASN A 363 -10.31 -15.02 -6.67
N LEU A 364 -10.29 -14.88 -8.00
CA LEU A 364 -9.35 -13.99 -8.70
C LEU A 364 -9.43 -12.51 -8.25
N SER A 365 -10.58 -12.07 -7.72
CA SER A 365 -10.72 -10.74 -7.12
C SER A 365 -9.78 -10.49 -5.93
N ALA A 366 -9.22 -11.53 -5.30
CA ALA A 366 -8.21 -11.39 -4.24
C ALA A 366 -6.90 -10.76 -4.74
N VAL A 367 -6.62 -10.84 -6.05
CA VAL A 367 -5.41 -10.28 -6.67
C VAL A 367 -5.35 -8.76 -6.57
N ASP A 368 -6.49 -8.09 -6.56
CA ASP A 368 -6.55 -6.61 -6.54
C ASP A 368 -6.14 -6.01 -5.19
N LEU A 369 -6.30 -6.76 -4.08
CA LEU A 369 -6.23 -6.22 -2.72
C LEU A 369 -4.93 -5.48 -2.40
N PHE A 370 -3.77 -6.12 -2.58
CA PHE A 370 -2.48 -5.48 -2.26
C PHE A 370 -1.98 -4.55 -3.38
N ILE A 371 -2.52 -4.66 -4.59
CA ILE A 371 -2.17 -3.79 -5.71
C ILE A 371 -2.81 -2.41 -5.50
N LYS A 372 -4.13 -2.37 -5.24
CA LYS A 372 -4.90 -1.14 -5.07
C LYS A 372 -4.46 -0.32 -3.85
N GLU A 373 -4.17 -0.98 -2.74
CA GLU A 373 -3.78 -0.30 -1.50
C GLU A 373 -2.26 -0.09 -1.34
N ARG A 374 -1.46 -0.46 -2.35
CA ARG A 374 0.00 -0.42 -2.28
C ARG A 374 0.53 0.97 -1.91
N ALA A 375 -0.02 2.02 -2.53
CA ALA A 375 0.42 3.39 -2.29
C ALA A 375 0.15 3.83 -0.84
N ILE A 376 -1.05 3.54 -0.32
CA ILE A 376 -1.43 3.82 1.08
C ILE A 376 -0.50 3.06 2.04
N PHE A 377 -0.26 1.76 1.78
CA PHE A 377 0.63 0.96 2.60
C PHE A 377 2.07 1.49 2.64
N ILE A 378 2.66 1.81 1.47
CA ILE A 378 4.03 2.33 1.39
C ILE A 378 4.12 3.66 2.14
N HIS A 379 3.17 4.56 1.91
CA HIS A 379 3.11 5.86 2.56
C HIS A 379 3.03 5.75 4.09
N GLU A 380 2.02 5.04 4.61
CA GLU A 380 1.78 4.92 6.05
C GLU A 380 2.89 4.15 6.76
N ASN A 381 3.46 3.13 6.12
CA ASN A 381 4.58 2.39 6.69
C ASN A 381 5.86 3.23 6.71
N ALA A 382 6.14 3.99 5.65
CA ALA A 382 7.27 4.92 5.62
C ALA A 382 7.13 6.03 6.66
N SER A 383 5.92 6.53 6.90
CA SER A 383 5.62 7.53 7.93
C SER A 383 5.45 6.93 9.35
N GLY A 384 5.67 5.63 9.54
CA GLY A 384 5.73 5.00 10.87
C GLY A 384 4.39 4.74 11.56
N TYR A 385 3.28 4.65 10.82
CA TYR A 385 1.94 4.41 11.40
C TYR A 385 1.83 3.03 12.04
N TYR A 386 2.27 1.97 11.36
CA TYR A 386 2.14 0.59 11.84
C TYR A 386 3.20 -0.34 11.25
N ARG A 387 3.32 -1.53 11.85
CA ARG A 387 4.19 -2.61 11.37
C ARG A 387 3.62 -3.27 10.12
N THR A 388 4.48 -3.78 9.24
CA THR A 388 4.05 -4.57 8.06
C THR A 388 3.18 -5.78 8.44
N SER A 389 3.49 -6.45 9.55
CA SER A 389 2.68 -7.57 10.04
C SER A 389 1.27 -7.15 10.43
N VAL A 390 1.11 -5.98 11.06
CA VAL A 390 -0.21 -5.46 11.43
C VAL A 390 -1.06 -5.21 10.19
N TYR A 391 -0.49 -4.57 9.16
CA TYR A 391 -1.19 -4.34 7.90
C TYR A 391 -1.63 -5.66 7.26
N PHE A 392 -0.70 -6.60 7.12
CA PHE A 392 -0.97 -7.90 6.51
C PHE A 392 -2.10 -8.65 7.24
N LEU A 393 -2.00 -8.81 8.56
CA LEU A 393 -3.03 -9.49 9.35
C LEU A 393 -4.38 -8.76 9.30
N SER A 394 -4.37 -7.42 9.39
CA SER A 394 -5.62 -6.63 9.33
C SER A 394 -6.34 -6.83 8.00
N LYS A 395 -5.60 -6.83 6.88
CA LYS A 395 -6.16 -7.03 5.55
C LYS A 395 -6.65 -8.45 5.34
N VAL A 396 -5.88 -9.45 5.78
CA VAL A 396 -6.31 -10.83 5.74
C VAL A 396 -7.62 -10.99 6.52
N PHE A 397 -7.70 -10.61 7.80
CA PHE A 397 -8.92 -10.82 8.57
C PHE A 397 -10.14 -10.04 8.04
N ALA A 398 -9.96 -8.80 7.62
CA ALA A 398 -11.06 -7.96 7.15
C ALA A 398 -11.54 -8.31 5.73
N ASP A 399 -10.71 -8.93 4.88
CA ASP A 399 -11.14 -9.47 3.58
C ASP A 399 -11.69 -10.90 3.73
N LEU A 400 -10.98 -11.79 4.44
CA LEU A 400 -11.27 -13.22 4.43
C LEU A 400 -12.69 -13.55 4.88
N ILE A 401 -13.15 -12.95 5.98
CA ILE A 401 -14.43 -13.33 6.58
C ILE A 401 -15.60 -12.86 5.71
N PRO A 402 -15.75 -11.54 5.39
CA PRO A 402 -16.92 -11.06 4.68
C PRO A 402 -16.93 -11.43 3.20
N ASN A 403 -15.76 -11.41 2.56
CA ASN A 403 -15.64 -11.54 1.10
C ASN A 403 -15.37 -12.98 0.64
N ARG A 404 -14.85 -13.85 1.51
CA ARG A 404 -14.50 -15.23 1.13
C ARG A 404 -15.36 -16.24 1.86
N ILE A 405 -15.23 -16.31 3.19
CA ILE A 405 -15.84 -17.37 4.00
C ILE A 405 -17.37 -17.34 3.90
N ILE A 406 -18.01 -16.18 4.10
CA ILE A 406 -19.47 -16.08 4.09
C ILE A 406 -20.07 -16.48 2.73
N PRO A 407 -19.64 -15.92 1.58
CA PRO A 407 -20.17 -16.32 0.27
C PRO A 407 -19.99 -17.82 -0.03
N ILE A 408 -18.85 -18.41 0.37
CA ILE A 408 -18.58 -19.84 0.14
C ILE A 408 -19.48 -20.71 1.00
N LEU A 409 -19.69 -20.36 2.28
CA LEU A 409 -20.61 -21.11 3.14
C LEU A 409 -22.04 -21.10 2.59
N VAL A 410 -22.50 -19.93 2.10
CA VAL A 410 -23.81 -19.81 1.45
C VAL A 410 -23.88 -20.66 0.19
N PHE A 411 -22.86 -20.60 -0.67
CA PHE A 411 -22.74 -21.44 -1.86
C PHE A 411 -22.76 -22.94 -1.51
N SER A 412 -22.01 -23.35 -0.47
CA SER A 412 -21.94 -24.74 -0.03
C SER A 412 -23.28 -25.25 0.50
N VAL A 413 -24.02 -24.44 1.26
CA VAL A 413 -25.38 -24.81 1.71
C VAL A 413 -26.31 -25.04 0.52
N ILE A 414 -26.34 -24.10 -0.42
CA ILE A 414 -27.26 -24.18 -1.58
C ILE A 414 -26.92 -25.39 -2.45
N SER A 415 -25.66 -25.49 -2.89
CA SER A 415 -25.22 -26.55 -3.79
C SER A 415 -25.35 -27.94 -3.17
N TYR A 416 -24.95 -28.13 -1.91
CA TYR A 416 -24.94 -29.43 -1.25
C TYR A 416 -26.33 -30.06 -1.16
N TYR A 417 -27.31 -29.30 -0.67
CA TYR A 417 -28.66 -29.80 -0.48
C TYR A 417 -29.46 -29.91 -1.79
N MET A 418 -29.24 -29.02 -2.75
CA MET A 418 -29.87 -29.14 -4.07
C MET A 418 -29.37 -30.36 -4.86
N MET A 419 -28.08 -30.68 -4.73
CA MET A 419 -27.49 -31.85 -5.38
C MET A 419 -27.93 -33.19 -4.77
N GLY A 420 -28.54 -33.18 -3.58
CA GLY A 420 -28.95 -34.40 -2.89
C GLY A 420 -27.77 -35.29 -2.47
N LEU A 421 -26.67 -34.67 -2.02
CA LEU A 421 -25.51 -35.37 -1.45
C LEU A 421 -25.87 -36.03 -0.11
N LYS A 422 -24.91 -36.69 0.54
CA LYS A 422 -25.13 -37.34 1.84
C LYS A 422 -25.92 -36.47 2.84
N PRO A 423 -27.01 -36.97 3.45
CA PRO A 423 -27.84 -36.15 4.34
C PRO A 423 -27.20 -35.89 5.72
N ALA A 424 -26.11 -36.59 6.07
CA ALA A 424 -25.49 -36.45 7.38
C ALA A 424 -24.88 -35.06 7.57
N PHE A 425 -25.22 -34.38 8.67
CA PHE A 425 -24.72 -33.04 8.96
C PHE A 425 -23.18 -33.00 9.07
N THR A 426 -22.56 -34.07 9.56
CA THR A 426 -21.10 -34.20 9.59
C THR A 426 -20.48 -34.21 8.19
N SER A 427 -21.11 -34.88 7.22
CA SER A 427 -20.67 -34.87 5.82
C SER A 427 -20.82 -33.50 5.18
N PHE A 428 -21.87 -32.76 5.53
CA PHE A 428 -22.02 -31.36 5.11
C PHE A 428 -20.90 -30.48 5.69
N LEU A 429 -20.58 -30.59 6.98
CA LEU A 429 -19.50 -29.82 7.59
C LEU A 429 -18.14 -30.12 6.98
N CYS A 430 -17.83 -31.41 6.73
CA CYS A 430 -16.61 -31.81 6.03
C CYS A 430 -16.55 -31.22 4.62
N PHE A 431 -17.65 -31.27 3.88
CA PHE A 431 -17.74 -30.65 2.55
C PHE A 431 -17.52 -29.13 2.59
N ALA A 432 -18.22 -28.42 3.49
CA ALA A 432 -18.09 -26.97 3.64
C ALA A 432 -16.66 -26.57 4.06
N LEU A 433 -16.04 -27.36 4.92
CA LEU A 433 -14.63 -27.21 5.31
C LEU A 433 -13.70 -27.36 4.09
N THR A 434 -13.84 -28.44 3.31
CA THR A 434 -13.03 -28.68 2.10
C THR A 434 -13.18 -27.52 1.11
N MET A 435 -14.40 -27.05 0.87
CA MET A 435 -14.68 -25.93 -0.05
C MET A 435 -14.04 -24.63 0.43
N CYS A 436 -14.15 -24.35 1.74
CA CYS A 436 -13.51 -23.19 2.36
C CYS A 436 -11.98 -23.28 2.25
N LEU A 437 -11.36 -24.40 2.63
CA LEU A 437 -9.90 -24.56 2.60
C LEU A 437 -9.33 -24.53 1.18
N THR A 438 -10.03 -25.12 0.21
CA THR A 438 -9.67 -25.06 -1.21
C THR A 438 -9.64 -23.62 -1.73
N SER A 439 -10.67 -22.84 -1.40
CA SER A 439 -10.73 -21.42 -1.74
C SER A 439 -9.66 -20.59 -1.01
N LEU A 440 -9.43 -20.83 0.28
CA LEU A 440 -8.42 -20.12 1.04
C LEU A 440 -7.01 -20.39 0.51
N ALA A 441 -6.74 -21.61 0.03
CA ALA A 441 -5.48 -21.96 -0.60
C ALA A 441 -5.28 -21.18 -1.92
N SER A 442 -6.33 -21.05 -2.73
CA SER A 442 -6.27 -20.27 -3.98
C SER A 442 -6.07 -18.76 -3.70
N VAL A 443 -6.76 -18.21 -2.70
CA VAL A 443 -6.57 -16.84 -2.22
C VAL A 443 -5.14 -16.61 -1.73
N GLY A 444 -4.57 -17.57 -1.00
CA GLY A 444 -3.18 -17.51 -0.55
C GLY A 444 -2.21 -17.33 -1.72
N LEU A 445 -2.36 -18.12 -2.79
CA LEU A 445 -1.53 -17.99 -3.98
C LEU A 445 -1.74 -16.63 -4.67
N ALA A 446 -3.00 -16.19 -4.79
CA ALA A 446 -3.33 -14.88 -5.35
C ALA A 446 -2.68 -13.73 -4.57
N PHE A 447 -2.62 -13.81 -3.24
CA PHE A 447 -1.94 -12.83 -2.39
C PHE A 447 -0.42 -12.79 -2.59
N VAL A 448 0.23 -13.94 -2.85
CA VAL A 448 1.66 -13.96 -3.20
C VAL A 448 1.91 -13.15 -4.46
N VAL A 449 1.10 -13.37 -5.50
CA VAL A 449 1.23 -12.66 -6.78
C VAL A 449 0.89 -11.17 -6.61
N SER A 450 -0.19 -10.85 -5.91
CA SER A 450 -0.64 -9.48 -5.60
C SER A 450 0.43 -8.67 -4.86
N ALA A 451 1.14 -9.27 -3.90
CA ALA A 451 2.25 -8.62 -3.20
C ALA A 451 3.49 -8.42 -4.10
N SER A 452 3.69 -9.31 -5.07
CA SER A 452 4.89 -9.35 -5.91
C SER A 452 4.85 -8.40 -7.11
N THR A 453 3.66 -8.10 -7.64
CA THR A 453 3.50 -7.25 -8.84
C THR A 453 2.71 -5.98 -8.52
N SER A 454 2.84 -4.96 -9.37
CA SER A 454 2.10 -3.70 -9.26
C SER A 454 1.05 -3.53 -10.37
N SER A 455 0.99 -4.46 -11.33
CA SER A 455 0.06 -4.42 -12.46
C SER A 455 -0.96 -5.53 -12.34
N PHE A 456 -2.23 -5.15 -12.30
CA PHE A 456 -3.34 -6.09 -12.23
C PHE A 456 -3.35 -7.07 -13.42
N ALA A 457 -3.08 -6.59 -14.64
CA ALA A 457 -3.06 -7.43 -15.84
C ALA A 457 -1.99 -8.53 -15.76
N ILE A 458 -0.77 -8.18 -15.35
CA ILE A 458 0.33 -9.15 -15.17
C ILE A 458 -0.01 -10.12 -14.04
N ALA A 459 -0.57 -9.62 -12.94
CA ALA A 459 -0.96 -10.44 -11.80
C ALA A 459 -1.99 -11.51 -12.19
N ASN A 460 -3.00 -11.14 -12.99
CA ASN A 460 -4.03 -12.06 -13.45
C ASN A 460 -3.45 -13.21 -14.30
N ILE A 461 -2.52 -12.91 -15.22
CA ILE A 461 -1.82 -13.94 -16.02
C ILE A 461 -1.02 -14.88 -15.12
N LEU A 462 -0.30 -14.33 -14.15
CA LEU A 462 0.55 -15.09 -13.23
C LEU A 462 -0.24 -15.96 -12.24
N VAL A 463 -1.53 -15.69 -12.02
CA VAL A 463 -2.40 -16.55 -11.20
C VAL A 463 -3.14 -17.57 -12.05
N ALA A 464 -3.68 -17.16 -13.19
CA ALA A 464 -4.47 -18.03 -14.05
C ALA A 464 -3.65 -19.21 -14.61
N LEU A 465 -2.41 -18.96 -15.05
CA LEU A 465 -1.57 -20.01 -15.64
C LEU A 465 -1.23 -21.13 -14.63
N PRO A 466 -0.75 -20.84 -13.40
CA PRO A 466 -0.59 -21.86 -12.37
C PRO A 466 -1.88 -22.60 -12.03
N PHE A 467 -3.03 -21.92 -11.95
CA PHE A 467 -4.31 -22.60 -11.67
C PHE A 467 -4.70 -23.59 -12.77
N VAL A 468 -4.57 -23.22 -14.04
CA VAL A 468 -4.80 -24.14 -15.17
C VAL A 468 -3.85 -25.33 -15.08
N PHE A 469 -2.58 -25.10 -14.76
CA PHE A 469 -1.61 -26.18 -14.61
C PHE A 469 -1.99 -27.11 -13.45
N MET A 470 -2.30 -26.58 -12.26
CA MET A 470 -2.75 -27.36 -11.11
C MET A 470 -4.03 -28.16 -11.42
N MET A 471 -4.95 -27.61 -12.21
CA MET A 471 -6.20 -28.28 -12.61
C MET A 471 -5.94 -29.56 -13.41
N VAL A 472 -4.95 -29.56 -14.32
CA VAL A 472 -4.58 -30.76 -15.10
C VAL A 472 -4.10 -31.89 -14.17
N PHE A 473 -3.34 -31.56 -13.13
CA PHE A 473 -2.86 -32.52 -12.13
C PHE A 473 -3.85 -32.78 -10.98
N GLY A 474 -5.10 -32.33 -11.11
CA GLY A 474 -6.16 -32.56 -10.11
C GLY A 474 -6.67 -33.99 -10.04
N GLY A 475 -6.36 -34.83 -11.04
CA GLY A 475 -6.71 -36.25 -11.07
C GLY A 475 -8.06 -36.60 -11.69
N PHE A 476 -8.79 -35.60 -12.18
CA PHE A 476 -10.05 -35.80 -12.93
C PHE A 476 -9.82 -35.86 -14.46
N LEU A 477 -9.09 -34.90 -15.02
CA LEU A 477 -8.85 -34.82 -16.47
C LEU A 477 -7.83 -35.85 -16.97
N VAL A 478 -6.85 -36.18 -16.13
CA VAL A 478 -5.78 -37.12 -16.42
C VAL A 478 -5.68 -38.09 -15.25
N ASN A 479 -5.65 -39.39 -15.55
CA ASN A 479 -5.41 -40.40 -14.54
C ASN A 479 -3.97 -40.27 -14.02
N LEU A 480 -3.81 -39.99 -12.72
CA LEU A 480 -2.52 -39.73 -12.10
C LEU A 480 -1.63 -40.98 -12.01
N ASN A 481 -2.20 -42.18 -12.13
CA ASN A 481 -1.48 -43.44 -12.05
C ASN A 481 -0.81 -43.81 -13.39
N SER A 482 -1.30 -43.26 -14.50
CA SER A 482 -0.70 -43.46 -15.84
C SER A 482 0.36 -42.40 -16.20
N MET A 483 0.68 -41.46 -15.31
CA MET A 483 1.66 -40.42 -15.58
C MET A 483 3.10 -40.91 -15.44
N LEU A 484 4.01 -40.33 -16.22
CA LEU A 484 5.45 -40.55 -16.10
C LEU A 484 5.93 -40.25 -14.67
N SER A 485 6.73 -41.14 -14.11
CA SER A 485 7.18 -41.07 -12.70
C SER A 485 7.84 -39.74 -12.33
N TRP A 486 8.61 -39.14 -13.25
CA TRP A 486 9.29 -37.85 -13.05
C TRP A 486 8.36 -36.63 -13.00
N LEU A 487 7.13 -36.72 -13.54
CA LEU A 487 6.09 -35.69 -13.46
C LEU A 487 5.16 -35.88 -12.25
N SER A 488 5.17 -37.05 -11.62
CA SER A 488 4.22 -37.45 -10.58
C SER A 488 4.27 -36.54 -9.34
N TRP A 489 5.38 -35.85 -9.07
CA TRP A 489 5.48 -34.96 -7.91
C TRP A 489 4.60 -33.71 -8.01
N LEU A 490 4.28 -33.26 -9.23
CA LEU A 490 3.48 -32.05 -9.48
C LEU A 490 2.07 -32.15 -8.92
N LYS A 491 1.52 -33.37 -8.83
CA LYS A 491 0.20 -33.61 -8.25
C LYS A 491 0.12 -33.17 -6.79
N TRP A 492 1.23 -33.21 -6.04
CA TRP A 492 1.27 -32.82 -4.62
C TRP A 492 1.27 -31.31 -4.40
N ILE A 493 1.44 -30.51 -5.45
CA ILE A 493 1.35 -29.05 -5.41
C ILE A 493 -0.07 -28.58 -5.80
N SER A 494 -0.86 -29.46 -6.40
CA SER A 494 -2.19 -29.11 -6.91
C SER A 494 -3.22 -28.94 -5.79
N ILE A 495 -3.76 -27.73 -5.66
CA ILE A 495 -4.93 -27.45 -4.80
C ILE A 495 -6.14 -28.28 -5.25
N PHE A 496 -6.29 -28.49 -6.57
CA PHE A 496 -7.40 -29.28 -7.13
C PHE A 496 -7.38 -30.72 -6.64
N LYS A 497 -6.19 -31.35 -6.61
CA LYS A 497 -6.05 -32.72 -6.14
C LYS A 497 -6.61 -32.89 -4.73
N TYR A 498 -6.17 -32.05 -3.80
CA TYR A 498 -6.59 -32.17 -2.40
C TYR A 498 -8.08 -31.86 -2.21
N GLY A 499 -8.61 -30.84 -2.90
CA GLY A 499 -10.05 -30.53 -2.85
C GLY A 499 -10.93 -31.63 -3.45
N LEU A 500 -10.50 -32.25 -4.55
CA LEU A 500 -11.22 -33.35 -5.20
C LEU A 500 -11.15 -34.64 -4.38
N ASP A 501 -9.96 -35.06 -3.95
CA ASP A 501 -9.80 -36.27 -3.15
C ASP A 501 -10.64 -36.17 -1.86
N ALA A 502 -10.63 -35.02 -1.17
CA ALA A 502 -11.43 -34.80 0.03
C ALA A 502 -12.94 -34.87 -0.22
N THR A 503 -13.43 -34.23 -1.29
CA THR A 503 -14.87 -34.29 -1.65
C THR A 503 -15.29 -35.69 -2.09
N PHE A 504 -14.45 -36.41 -2.83
CA PHE A 504 -14.68 -37.81 -3.22
C PHE A 504 -14.73 -38.74 -2.01
N ILE A 505 -13.77 -38.65 -1.07
CA ILE A 505 -13.79 -39.46 0.15
C ILE A 505 -15.06 -39.17 0.95
N ASN A 506 -15.39 -37.89 1.13
CA ASN A 506 -16.55 -37.47 1.92
C ASN A 506 -17.88 -37.95 1.31
N GLU A 507 -18.03 -37.96 -0.02
CA GLU A 507 -19.27 -38.40 -0.69
C GLU A 507 -19.31 -39.91 -0.98
N MET A 508 -18.23 -40.55 -1.41
CA MET A 508 -18.28 -41.94 -1.89
C MET A 508 -18.26 -42.98 -0.76
N LYS A 509 -17.56 -42.71 0.35
CA LYS A 509 -17.41 -43.66 1.45
C LYS A 509 -18.74 -44.04 2.13
N GLY A 510 -19.15 -45.29 2.08
CA GLY A 510 -20.42 -45.77 2.63
C GLY A 510 -21.63 -45.47 1.75
N GLN A 511 -21.43 -45.05 0.49
CA GLN A 511 -22.50 -45.03 -0.50
C GLN A 511 -22.54 -46.33 -1.29
N VAL A 512 -23.74 -46.67 -1.75
CA VAL A 512 -23.97 -47.81 -2.64
C VAL A 512 -24.65 -47.29 -3.89
N PHE A 513 -24.10 -47.68 -5.04
CA PHE A 513 -24.58 -47.37 -6.38
C PHE A 513 -25.07 -48.64 -7.06
N PHE A 514 -25.87 -48.51 -8.11
CA PHE A 514 -26.52 -49.65 -8.76
C PHE A 514 -26.25 -49.67 -10.27
N PHE A 515 -25.83 -50.80 -10.82
CA PHE A 515 -25.81 -51.05 -12.26
C PHE A 515 -26.69 -52.28 -12.53
N GLY A 516 -27.91 -52.04 -13.06
CA GLY A 516 -28.96 -53.06 -13.07
C GLY A 516 -29.30 -53.53 -11.65
N ASN A 517 -29.20 -54.83 -11.39
CA ASN A 517 -29.47 -55.43 -10.07
C ASN A 517 -28.22 -55.59 -9.20
N VAL A 518 -27.05 -55.14 -9.67
CA VAL A 518 -25.78 -55.31 -8.96
C VAL A 518 -25.45 -54.02 -8.19
N SER A 519 -25.16 -54.17 -6.90
CA SER A 519 -24.72 -53.08 -6.02
C SER A 519 -23.21 -52.90 -6.11
N TYR A 520 -22.77 -51.66 -6.30
CA TYR A 520 -21.37 -51.25 -6.35
C TYR A 520 -21.08 -50.31 -5.16
N PRO A 521 -20.18 -50.67 -4.24
CA PRO A 521 -19.78 -49.78 -3.15
C PRO A 521 -18.97 -48.60 -3.70
N GLY A 522 -19.18 -47.41 -3.14
CA GLY A 522 -18.44 -46.21 -3.53
C GLY A 522 -16.93 -46.31 -3.24
N GLU A 523 -16.53 -47.15 -2.28
CA GLU A 523 -15.14 -47.47 -1.97
C GLU A 523 -14.39 -48.04 -3.17
N GLN A 524 -15.06 -48.85 -4.01
CA GLN A 524 -14.44 -49.42 -5.20
C GLN A 524 -13.95 -48.32 -6.15
N TYR A 525 -14.75 -47.26 -6.34
CA TYR A 525 -14.32 -46.11 -7.13
C TYR A 525 -13.08 -45.44 -6.53
N LEU A 526 -13.02 -45.28 -5.20
CA LEU A 526 -11.88 -44.67 -4.52
C LEU A 526 -10.61 -45.52 -4.68
N GLU A 527 -10.72 -46.84 -4.61
CA GLU A 527 -9.62 -47.79 -4.82
C GLU A 527 -9.10 -47.74 -6.26
N GLU A 528 -9.99 -47.72 -7.25
CA GLU A 528 -9.64 -47.59 -8.68
C GLU A 528 -8.90 -46.28 -8.98
N GLN A 529 -9.25 -45.20 -8.29
CA GLN A 529 -8.56 -43.91 -8.39
C GLN A 529 -7.26 -43.84 -7.56
N GLY A 530 -6.97 -44.85 -6.72
CA GLY A 530 -5.82 -44.85 -5.82
C GLY A 530 -5.93 -43.82 -4.67
N ILE A 531 -7.16 -43.53 -4.24
CA ILE A 531 -7.45 -42.59 -3.16
C ILE A 531 -7.54 -43.34 -1.83
N ASP A 532 -6.71 -42.95 -0.87
CA ASP A 532 -6.80 -43.43 0.52
C ASP A 532 -8.06 -42.86 1.17
N TYR A 533 -9.05 -43.72 1.43
CA TYR A 533 -10.34 -43.36 2.03
C TYR A 533 -10.41 -43.66 3.54
N SER A 534 -9.27 -43.91 4.18
CA SER A 534 -9.16 -43.97 5.64
C SER A 534 -9.54 -42.62 6.27
N VAL A 535 -9.75 -42.59 7.59
CA VAL A 535 -10.00 -41.34 8.32
C VAL A 535 -8.84 -40.35 8.09
N TRP A 536 -7.61 -40.87 8.11
CA TRP A 536 -6.42 -40.06 7.81
C TRP A 536 -6.40 -39.59 6.36
N GLY A 537 -6.83 -40.42 5.41
CA GLY A 537 -6.91 -40.06 3.99
C GLY A 537 -7.68 -38.76 3.74
N PHE A 538 -8.83 -38.57 4.41
CA PHE A 538 -9.57 -37.31 4.38
C PHE A 538 -8.77 -36.15 5.00
N TRP A 539 -8.33 -36.29 6.26
CA TRP A 539 -7.65 -35.22 6.99
C TRP A 539 -6.30 -34.83 6.40
N LYS A 540 -5.61 -35.76 5.72
CA LYS A 540 -4.38 -35.52 4.98
C LYS A 540 -4.57 -34.43 3.92
N ASN A 541 -5.69 -34.45 3.21
CA ASN A 541 -6.01 -33.45 2.20
C ASN A 541 -6.25 -32.08 2.84
N GLU A 542 -7.01 -32.03 3.94
CA GLU A 542 -7.27 -30.78 4.66
C GLU A 542 -5.99 -30.17 5.25
N VAL A 543 -5.12 -31.01 5.84
CA VAL A 543 -3.81 -30.59 6.37
C VAL A 543 -2.92 -30.09 5.23
N ALA A 544 -2.93 -30.73 4.07
CA ALA A 544 -2.18 -30.28 2.91
C ALA A 544 -2.66 -28.91 2.41
N LEU A 545 -3.98 -28.69 2.33
CA LEU A 545 -4.57 -27.39 1.99
C LEU A 545 -4.17 -26.30 3.01
N VAL A 546 -4.24 -26.61 4.32
CA VAL A 546 -3.76 -25.70 5.37
C VAL A 546 -2.27 -25.40 5.22
N GLY A 547 -1.45 -26.41 4.90
CA GLY A 547 -0.03 -26.24 4.63
C GLY A 547 0.23 -25.28 3.46
N ILE A 548 -0.49 -25.44 2.36
CA ILE A 548 -0.42 -24.52 1.19
C ILE A 548 -0.83 -23.10 1.62
N ILE A 549 -1.93 -22.95 2.36
CA ILE A 549 -2.39 -21.65 2.87
C ILE A 549 -1.28 -20.98 3.69
N LEU A 550 -0.70 -21.67 4.66
CA LEU A 550 0.33 -21.11 5.54
C LEU A 550 1.59 -20.72 4.77
N VAL A 551 2.05 -21.57 3.84
CA VAL A 551 3.23 -21.28 3.00
C VAL A 551 2.96 -20.06 2.12
N CYS A 552 1.82 -20.02 1.42
CA CYS A 552 1.48 -18.89 0.56
C CYS A 552 1.30 -17.59 1.35
N MET A 553 0.62 -17.63 2.51
CA MET A 553 0.46 -16.45 3.37
C MET A 553 1.81 -15.94 3.91
N PHE A 554 2.71 -16.86 4.29
CA PHE A 554 4.06 -16.49 4.70
C PHE A 554 4.86 -15.86 3.56
N LEU A 555 4.82 -16.44 2.36
CA LEU A 555 5.47 -15.89 1.18
C LEU A 555 4.91 -14.52 0.81
N ALA A 556 3.59 -14.33 0.84
CA ALA A 556 2.95 -13.04 0.60
C ALA A 556 3.42 -11.98 1.61
N TYR A 557 3.50 -12.34 2.90
CA TYR A 557 4.06 -11.46 3.92
C TYR A 557 5.54 -11.11 3.68
N VAL A 558 6.37 -12.09 3.32
CA VAL A 558 7.79 -11.87 2.99
C VAL A 558 7.93 -10.94 1.79
N GLN A 559 7.13 -11.13 0.73
CA GLN A 559 7.13 -10.25 -0.43
C GLN A 559 6.70 -8.84 -0.07
N LEU A 560 5.63 -8.69 0.73
CA LEU A 560 5.19 -7.39 1.23
C LEU A 560 6.29 -6.68 2.04
N ARG A 561 7.06 -7.42 2.85
CA ARG A 561 8.20 -6.87 3.60
C ARG A 561 9.36 -6.44 2.70
N ARG A 562 9.56 -7.13 1.57
CA ARG A 562 10.60 -6.84 0.56
C ARG A 562 10.23 -5.72 -0.40
N ILE A 563 8.97 -5.26 -0.42
CA ILE A 563 8.57 -4.12 -1.24
C ILE A 563 9.51 -2.95 -0.91
N ASN A 564 10.17 -2.45 -1.96
CA ASN A 564 11.04 -1.29 -1.85
C ASN A 564 10.20 -0.09 -1.41
N ARG A 565 10.50 0.42 -0.21
CA ARG A 565 9.79 1.53 0.42
C ARG A 565 10.33 2.90 -0.02
N TRP A 566 11.37 2.90 -0.84
CA TRP A 566 12.06 4.09 -1.35
C TRP A 566 11.58 4.55 -2.73
N LYS A 567 10.60 3.84 -3.29
CA LYS A 567 10.06 4.07 -4.63
C LYS A 567 8.89 5.04 -4.61
#